data_AF-A0A7K9CAT3-F1
#
_entry.id   AF-A0A7K9CAT3-F1
#
_cell.length_a   1.000
_cell.length_b   1.000
_cell.length_c   1.000
_cell.angle_alpha   90.00
_cell.angle_beta   90.00
_cell.angle_gamma   90.00
#
_symmetry.space_group_name_H-M   'P 1'
#
loop_
_entity.id
_entity.type
_entity.pdbx_description
1 polymer ?
#
loop_
_entity_poly.entity_id
_entity_poly.type
_entity_poly.pdbx_seq_one_letter_code
_entity_poly.pdbx_strand_id
1 'polypeptide(L)'
;QGTVVVERWWKVPLSKEGTAPRLHPRRHRIYRLLQDTKHQPRGQLQLILTRAVDNLGSRGDVVTVTKQLGRNKLLPQGLAVYASPENKKLFEEEKKLHQERKLEVVQTQSGEKTLRFLRGCRLEVGMKNNVQWQLTPQIVARHFLRNVSGGLLGTPDLPRPPWG
;
A
#
# COMPACT_ATOMS: atom_id res chain seq x y z
N GLN A 1 23.66 -10.67 0.12
CA GLN A 1 24.83 -11.56 0.04
C GLN A 1 24.50 -12.66 -0.94
N GLY A 2 25.39 -12.95 -1.88
CA GLY A 2 25.24 -14.08 -2.81
C GLY A 2 25.86 -15.34 -2.19
N THR A 3 25.24 -16.48 -2.46
CA THR A 3 25.74 -17.79 -2.01
C THR A 3 26.24 -18.54 -3.23
N VAL A 4 27.48 -19.01 -3.16
CA VAL A 4 28.07 -19.85 -4.20
C VAL A 4 27.91 -21.30 -3.78
N VAL A 5 27.14 -22.06 -4.55
CA VAL A 5 26.92 -23.49 -4.37
C VAL A 5 27.95 -24.23 -5.21
N VAL A 6 28.73 -25.09 -4.56
CA VAL A 6 29.78 -25.90 -5.19
C VAL A 6 29.58 -27.37 -4.87
N GLU A 7 29.96 -28.23 -5.80
CA GLU A 7 30.11 -29.66 -5.56
C GLU A 7 31.59 -30.03 -5.45
N ARG A 8 31.92 -31.07 -4.68
CA ARG A 8 33.26 -31.64 -4.68
C ARG A 8 33.47 -32.42 -5.99
N TRP A 9 34.61 -32.21 -6.64
CA TRP A 9 34.97 -32.93 -7.87
C TRP A 9 35.07 -34.45 -7.65
N TRP A 10 35.58 -34.85 -6.50
CA TRP A 10 35.71 -36.26 -6.09
C TRP A 10 34.67 -36.60 -5.03
N LYS A 11 33.95 -37.72 -5.23
CA LYS A 11 32.98 -38.24 -4.26
C LYS A 11 33.71 -38.67 -2.99
N VAL A 12 33.15 -38.30 -1.84
CA VAL A 12 33.68 -38.71 -0.53
C VAL A 12 33.06 -40.06 -0.16
N PRO A 13 33.86 -41.09 0.20
CA PRO A 13 33.31 -42.38 0.62
C PRO A 13 32.51 -42.22 1.91
N LEU A 14 31.42 -42.98 2.01
CA LEU A 14 30.55 -42.97 3.18
C LEU A 14 31.32 -43.51 4.41
N SER A 15 31.24 -42.78 5.51
CA SER A 15 31.68 -43.24 6.82
C SER A 15 30.61 -44.13 7.47
N LYS A 16 30.98 -44.80 8.56
CA LYS A 16 30.01 -45.51 9.40
C LYS A 16 28.97 -44.51 9.93
N GLU A 17 27.75 -44.96 10.13
CA GLU A 17 26.69 -44.12 10.70
C GLU A 17 27.11 -43.49 12.02
N GLY A 18 26.78 -42.21 12.22
CA GLY A 18 27.19 -41.42 13.38
C GLY A 18 28.65 -40.97 13.39
N THR A 19 29.50 -41.42 12.46
CA THR A 19 30.89 -40.97 12.34
C THR A 19 31.09 -39.98 11.20
N ALA A 20 31.90 -38.95 11.43
CA ALA A 20 32.21 -37.96 10.41
C ALA A 20 33.02 -38.59 9.24
N PRO A 21 32.77 -38.15 7.99
CA PRO A 21 33.46 -38.69 6.84
C PRO A 21 34.93 -38.29 6.81
N ARG A 22 35.81 -39.23 6.50
CA ARG A 22 37.25 -38.96 6.35
C ARG A 22 37.53 -38.28 5.02
N LEU A 23 38.04 -37.05 5.07
CA LEU A 23 38.36 -36.26 3.88
C LEU A 23 39.82 -36.43 3.49
N HIS A 24 40.08 -36.79 2.23
CA HIS A 24 41.43 -36.75 1.71
C HIS A 24 41.84 -35.28 1.44
N PRO A 25 42.92 -34.77 2.08
CA PRO A 25 43.20 -33.32 2.12
C PRO A 25 43.36 -32.66 0.74
N ARG A 26 43.91 -33.38 -0.25
CA ARG A 26 44.16 -32.84 -1.60
C ARG A 26 43.00 -33.05 -2.57
N ARG A 27 42.34 -34.21 -2.54
CA ARG A 27 41.27 -34.56 -3.48
C ARG A 27 39.95 -33.87 -3.13
N HIS A 28 39.53 -33.91 -1.87
CA HIS A 28 38.18 -33.46 -1.48
C HIS A 28 38.05 -31.94 -1.23
N ARG A 29 39.14 -31.19 -1.46
CA ARG A 29 39.17 -29.71 -1.47
C ARG A 29 39.10 -29.12 -2.87
N ILE A 30 38.98 -29.95 -3.90
CA ILE A 30 38.75 -29.50 -5.28
C ILE A 30 37.24 -29.43 -5.49
N TYR A 31 36.77 -28.26 -5.91
CA TYR A 31 35.35 -27.96 -6.08
C TYR A 31 35.04 -27.56 -7.52
N ARG A 32 33.82 -27.89 -7.96
CA ARG A 32 33.22 -27.41 -9.20
C ARG A 32 32.09 -26.46 -8.85
N LEU A 33 32.06 -25.31 -9.52
CA LEU A 33 30.95 -24.36 -9.41
C LEU A 33 29.67 -24.99 -9.99
N LEU A 34 28.62 -25.10 -9.18
CA LEU A 34 27.31 -25.53 -9.64
C LEU A 34 26.39 -24.35 -9.91
N GLN A 35 26.23 -23.47 -8.93
CA GLN A 35 25.27 -22.39 -9.01
C GLN A 35 25.72 -21.17 -8.21
N ASP A 36 25.53 -19.99 -8.77
CA ASP A 36 25.74 -18.73 -8.08
C ASP A 36 24.40 -18.03 -7.89
N THR A 37 23.95 -17.87 -6.65
CA THR A 37 22.65 -17.26 -6.36
C THR A 37 22.64 -15.75 -6.56
N LYS A 38 23.80 -15.10 -6.75
CA LYS A 38 23.88 -13.64 -6.94
C LYS A 38 23.18 -13.15 -8.21
N HIS A 39 23.14 -14.01 -9.24
CA HIS A 39 22.59 -13.71 -10.57
C HIS A 39 21.16 -14.20 -10.74
N GLN A 40 20.59 -14.86 -9.72
CA GLN A 40 19.20 -15.29 -9.77
C GLN A 40 18.26 -14.07 -9.70
N PRO A 41 17.11 -14.11 -10.40
CA PRO A 41 16.11 -13.06 -10.30
C PRO A 41 15.63 -12.94 -8.85
N ARG A 42 15.56 -11.70 -8.36
CA ARG A 42 15.14 -11.44 -6.98
C ARG A 42 13.62 -11.64 -6.87
N GLY A 43 13.21 -12.62 -6.07
CA GLY A 43 11.80 -12.82 -5.75
C GLY A 43 11.16 -11.66 -4.96
N GLN A 44 9.83 -11.62 -4.97
CA GLN A 44 9.03 -10.65 -4.23
C GLN A 44 8.88 -11.05 -2.75
N LEU A 45 8.36 -10.15 -1.92
CA LEU A 45 8.14 -10.31 -0.49
C LEU A 45 6.70 -9.92 -0.13
N GLN A 46 5.98 -10.81 0.53
CA GLN A 46 4.64 -10.54 1.05
C GLN A 46 4.71 -9.97 2.46
N LEU A 47 4.02 -8.85 2.69
CA LEU A 47 3.93 -8.16 3.97
C LEU A 47 2.49 -7.74 4.24
N ILE A 48 2.15 -7.56 5.51
CA ILE A 48 0.86 -7.00 5.94
C ILE A 48 1.12 -5.57 6.41
N LEU A 49 0.38 -4.61 5.89
CA LEU A 49 0.52 -3.20 6.29
C LEU A 49 -0.13 -2.95 7.64
N THR A 50 0.61 -2.36 8.59
CA THR A 50 0.09 -1.97 9.90
C THR A 50 -0.45 -0.54 9.89
N ARG A 51 0.02 0.29 8.95
CA ARG A 51 -0.45 1.66 8.74
C ARG A 51 -0.81 1.85 7.27
N ALA A 52 -1.68 2.81 6.98
CA ALA A 52 -1.93 3.21 5.60
C ALA A 52 -0.65 3.81 5.01
N VAL A 53 -0.27 3.35 3.82
CA VAL A 53 0.90 3.86 3.09
C VAL A 53 0.46 4.25 1.70
N ASP A 54 0.78 5.48 1.31
CA ASP A 54 0.44 6.01 -0.01
C ASP A 54 0.94 5.08 -1.12
N ASN A 55 0.06 4.83 -2.10
CA ASN A 55 0.29 3.96 -3.27
C ASN A 55 0.48 2.46 -3.00
N LEU A 56 0.45 1.99 -1.74
CA LEU A 56 0.53 0.57 -1.40
C LEU A 56 -0.81 -0.01 -0.93
N GLY A 57 -1.48 0.65 -0.01
CA GLY A 57 -2.73 0.13 0.56
C GLY A 57 -3.06 0.68 1.94
N SER A 58 -4.14 0.14 2.51
CA SER A 58 -4.64 0.51 3.84
C SER A 58 -4.09 -0.42 4.92
N ARG A 59 -4.30 -0.05 6.18
CA ARG A 59 -3.99 -0.92 7.33
C ARG A 59 -4.73 -2.26 7.19
N GLY A 60 -4.01 -3.37 7.37
CA GLY A 60 -4.51 -4.74 7.32
C GLY A 60 -4.39 -5.42 5.96
N ASP A 61 -3.98 -4.69 4.90
CA ASP A 61 -3.87 -5.27 3.56
C ASP A 61 -2.58 -6.09 3.39
N VAL A 62 -2.71 -7.24 2.71
CA VAL A 62 -1.58 -8.07 2.31
C VAL A 62 -1.05 -7.56 0.97
N VAL A 63 0.18 -7.06 0.97
CA VAL A 63 0.83 -6.49 -0.22
C VAL A 63 2.07 -7.28 -0.61
N THR A 64 2.28 -7.43 -1.92
CA THR A 64 3.46 -8.07 -2.47
C THR A 64 4.41 -7.00 -3.01
N VAL A 65 5.56 -6.83 -2.36
CA VAL A 65 6.54 -5.76 -2.63
C VAL A 65 7.91 -6.32 -2.98
N THR A 66 8.82 -5.48 -3.48
CA THR A 66 10.22 -5.88 -3.63
C THR A 66 10.88 -6.05 -2.27
N LYS A 67 11.79 -7.02 -2.16
CA LYS A 67 12.54 -7.30 -0.92
C LYS A 67 13.30 -6.07 -0.40
N GLN A 68 13.75 -5.19 -1.29
CA GLN A 68 14.48 -3.97 -0.94
C GLN A 68 13.57 -2.93 -0.28
N LEU A 69 12.38 -2.69 -0.83
CA LEU A 69 11.39 -1.79 -0.22
C LEU A 69 10.97 -2.29 1.16
N GLY A 70 10.67 -3.59 1.27
CA GLY A 70 10.25 -4.21 2.53
C GLY A 70 11.31 -4.09 3.63
N ARG A 71 12.55 -4.50 3.36
CA ARG A 71 13.63 -4.54 4.36
C ARG A 71 14.21 -3.19 4.72
N ASN A 72 14.29 -2.27 3.76
CA ASN A 72 14.95 -0.98 4.00
C ASN A 72 13.98 0.09 4.52
N LYS A 73 12.69 0.02 4.14
CA LYS A 73 11.70 1.05 4.46
C LYS A 73 10.60 0.54 5.38
N LEU A 74 9.83 -0.47 4.95
CA LEU A 74 8.58 -0.83 5.62
C LEU A 74 8.78 -1.49 6.99
N LEU A 75 9.69 -2.47 7.09
CA LEU A 75 9.93 -3.21 8.32
C LEU A 75 10.63 -2.36 9.40
N PRO A 76 11.73 -1.63 9.10
CA PRO A 76 12.41 -0.82 10.11
C PRO A 76 11.54 0.34 10.64
N GLN A 77 10.66 0.90 9.80
CA GLN A 77 9.75 1.97 10.18
C GLN A 77 8.47 1.46 10.87
N GLY A 78 8.29 0.14 11.01
CA GLY A 78 7.08 -0.45 11.60
C GLY A 78 5.80 -0.17 10.79
N LEU A 79 5.93 0.08 9.49
CA LEU A 79 4.78 0.31 8.59
C LEU A 79 4.15 -1.01 8.14
N ALA A 80 4.90 -2.10 8.20
CA ALA A 80 4.44 -3.42 7.82
C ALA A 80 5.05 -4.51 8.71
N VAL A 81 4.39 -5.67 8.74
CA VAL A 81 4.80 -6.88 9.45
C VAL A 81 4.87 -8.04 8.45
N TYR A 82 5.69 -9.05 8.75
CA TYR A 82 5.74 -10.27 7.94
C TYR A 82 4.38 -10.98 7.88
N ALA A 83 4.05 -11.48 6.69
CA ALA A 83 2.83 -12.24 6.44
C ALA A 83 2.91 -13.70 6.95
N SER A 84 3.28 -13.87 8.23
CA SER A 84 3.21 -15.15 8.95
C SER A 84 1.75 -15.63 9.07
N PRO A 85 1.47 -16.95 9.05
CA PRO A 85 0.12 -17.46 9.27
C PRO A 85 -0.53 -16.95 10.57
N GLU A 86 0.26 -16.76 11.63
CA GLU A 86 -0.23 -16.19 12.90
C GLU A 86 -0.67 -14.73 12.73
N ASN A 87 0.18 -13.91 12.11
CA ASN A 87 -0.14 -12.50 11.85
C ASN A 87 -1.34 -12.35 10.92
N LYS A 88 -1.48 -13.22 9.91
CA LYS A 88 -2.65 -13.21 9.03
C LYS A 88 -3.94 -13.41 9.81
N LYS A 89 -3.99 -14.40 10.72
CA LYS A 89 -5.15 -14.65 11.58
C LYS A 89 -5.47 -13.45 12.47
N LEU A 90 -4.45 -12.87 13.12
CA LEU A 90 -4.64 -11.69 13.97
C LEU A 90 -5.25 -10.51 13.21
N PHE A 91 -4.73 -10.20 12.01
CA PHE A 91 -5.27 -9.10 11.19
C PHE A 91 -6.64 -9.43 10.58
N GLU A 92 -6.94 -10.70 10.31
CA GLU A 92 -8.27 -11.14 9.87
C GLU A 92 -9.32 -10.98 10.99
N GLU A 93 -8.98 -11.36 12.22
CA GLU A 93 -9.81 -11.17 13.41
C GLU A 93 -10.03 -9.67 13.70
N GLU A 94 -8.95 -8.88 13.67
CA GLU A 94 -9.02 -7.42 13.83
C GLU A 94 -9.92 -6.79 12.76
N LYS A 95 -9.82 -7.25 11.50
CA LYS A 95 -10.65 -6.76 10.39
C LYS A 95 -12.11 -7.12 10.57
N LYS A 96 -12.43 -8.34 11.01
CA LYS A 96 -13.82 -8.78 11.30
C LYS A 96 -14.44 -7.93 12.41
N LEU A 97 -13.74 -7.79 13.53
CA LEU A 97 -14.19 -6.98 14.66
C LEU A 97 -14.32 -5.49 14.29
N HIS A 98 -13.43 -4.97 13.45
CA HIS A 98 -13.60 -3.63 12.90
C HIS A 98 -14.81 -3.48 11.99
N GLN A 99 -15.11 -4.47 11.15
CA GLN A 99 -16.29 -4.45 10.26
C GLN A 99 -17.58 -4.48 11.08
N GLU A 100 -17.65 -5.33 12.10
CA GLU A 100 -18.77 -5.41 13.04
C GLU A 100 -19.00 -4.07 13.76
N ARG A 101 -17.92 -3.40 14.20
CA ARG A 101 -17.98 -2.09 14.87
C ARG A 101 -18.23 -0.91 13.91
N LYS A 102 -17.81 -1.01 12.64
CA LYS A 102 -17.88 0.08 11.66
C LYS A 102 -19.25 0.24 10.97
N LEU A 103 -20.25 -0.54 11.35
CA LEU A 103 -21.62 -0.34 10.86
C LEU A 103 -22.20 1.05 11.22
N GLU A 104 -21.58 1.81 12.12
CA GLU A 104 -22.12 3.10 12.54
C GLU A 104 -21.69 4.30 11.69
N VAL A 105 -20.41 4.48 11.30
CA VAL A 105 -20.01 5.61 10.43
C VAL A 105 -18.66 5.31 9.75
N VAL A 106 -18.62 5.08 8.44
CA VAL A 106 -17.33 5.06 7.70
C VAL A 106 -17.35 6.10 6.59
N GLN A 107 -16.59 7.16 6.79
CA GLN A 107 -16.09 7.96 5.67
C GLN A 107 -15.16 7.07 4.84
N THR A 108 -15.61 6.69 3.65
CA THR A 108 -14.85 5.89 2.68
C THR A 108 -13.57 6.63 2.26
N GLN A 109 -12.56 5.92 1.74
CA GLN A 109 -11.38 6.57 1.13
C GLN A 109 -11.79 7.58 0.03
N SER A 110 -12.90 7.32 -0.67
CA SER A 110 -13.54 8.27 -1.57
C SER A 110 -13.95 9.56 -0.86
N GLY A 111 -14.51 9.46 0.34
CA GLY A 111 -14.89 10.61 1.17
C GLY A 111 -13.69 11.46 1.60
N GLU A 112 -12.57 10.85 1.99
CA GLU A 112 -11.35 11.60 2.30
C GLU A 112 -10.79 12.33 1.08
N LYS A 113 -10.79 11.69 -0.10
CA LYS A 113 -10.39 12.34 -1.36
C LYS A 113 -11.31 13.51 -1.69
N THR A 114 -12.62 13.34 -1.56
CA THR A 114 -13.62 14.40 -1.76
C THR A 114 -13.40 15.55 -0.77
N LEU A 115 -13.17 15.28 0.51
CA LEU A 115 -12.88 16.32 1.51
C LEU A 115 -11.59 17.08 1.20
N ARG A 116 -10.54 16.38 0.77
CA ARG A 116 -9.27 17.01 0.41
C ARG A 116 -9.42 17.94 -0.79
N PHE A 117 -10.21 17.52 -1.79
CA PHE A 117 -10.59 18.35 -2.94
C PHE A 117 -11.40 19.57 -2.49
N LEU A 118 -12.47 19.37 -1.70
CA LEU A 118 -13.32 20.46 -1.20
C LEU A 118 -12.56 21.49 -0.37
N ARG A 119 -11.56 21.08 0.44
CA ARG A 119 -10.70 22.00 1.20
C ARG A 119 -9.84 22.91 0.32
N GLY A 120 -9.47 22.46 -0.88
CA GLY A 120 -8.66 23.24 -1.83
C GLY A 120 -9.49 24.12 -2.78
N CYS A 121 -10.81 23.92 -2.85
CA CYS A 121 -11.68 24.69 -3.72
C CYS A 121 -11.99 26.06 -3.10
N ARG A 122 -11.51 27.13 -3.75
CA ARG A 122 -11.92 28.51 -3.46
C ARG A 122 -13.10 28.89 -4.36
N LEU A 123 -14.21 29.26 -3.75
CA LEU A 123 -15.46 29.52 -4.47
C LEU A 123 -15.79 31.01 -4.41
N GLU A 124 -15.71 31.68 -5.55
CA GLU A 124 -16.02 33.10 -5.67
C GLU A 124 -17.51 33.29 -5.98
N VAL A 125 -18.22 33.88 -5.04
CA VAL A 125 -19.62 34.29 -5.20
C VAL A 125 -19.65 35.78 -5.47
N GLY A 126 -19.82 36.15 -6.74
CA GLY A 126 -20.02 37.55 -7.13
C GLY A 126 -21.41 38.01 -6.72
N MET A 127 -21.50 39.03 -5.86
CA MET A 127 -22.76 39.56 -5.34
C MET A 127 -22.92 41.03 -5.74
N LYS A 128 -24.13 41.41 -6.17
CA LYS A 128 -24.44 42.80 -6.52
C LYS A 128 -24.67 43.58 -5.24
N ASN A 129 -23.91 44.66 -5.04
CA ASN A 129 -23.95 45.46 -3.80
C ASN A 129 -25.24 46.28 -3.61
N ASN A 130 -26.08 46.37 -4.65
CA ASN A 130 -27.28 47.21 -4.66
C ASN A 130 -28.56 46.46 -4.23
N VAL A 131 -28.42 45.20 -3.79
CA VAL A 131 -29.54 44.36 -3.33
C VAL A 131 -29.14 43.73 -2.00
N GLN A 132 -30.06 43.74 -1.02
CA GLN A 132 -29.87 42.98 0.21
C GLN A 132 -29.82 41.49 -0.13
N TRP A 133 -28.69 40.85 0.19
CA TRP A 133 -28.46 39.45 -0.11
C TRP A 133 -28.20 38.65 1.17
N GLN A 134 -28.56 37.36 1.11
CA GLN A 134 -28.22 36.35 2.12
C GLN A 134 -27.57 35.15 1.43
N LEU A 135 -26.51 34.61 2.02
CA LEU A 135 -25.82 33.43 1.48
C LEU A 135 -26.63 32.17 1.80
N THR A 136 -27.38 31.67 0.82
CA THR A 136 -28.16 30.43 0.97
C THR A 136 -27.40 29.21 0.41
N PRO A 137 -27.66 27.99 0.91
CA PRO A 137 -27.04 26.76 0.39
C PRO A 137 -27.24 26.57 -1.13
N GLN A 138 -28.36 27.05 -1.66
CA GLN A 138 -28.69 26.98 -3.09
C GLN A 138 -27.74 27.83 -3.95
N ILE A 139 -27.38 29.03 -3.48
CA ILE A 139 -26.42 29.92 -4.16
C ILE A 139 -25.04 29.26 -4.18
N VAL A 140 -24.62 28.68 -3.04
CA VAL A 140 -23.34 27.98 -2.93
C VAL A 140 -23.29 26.78 -3.89
N ALA A 141 -24.34 25.96 -3.93
CA ALA A 141 -24.42 24.80 -4.83
C ALA A 141 -24.35 25.20 -6.31
N ARG A 142 -25.06 26.27 -6.72
CA ARG A 142 -25.05 26.78 -8.10
C ARG A 142 -23.66 27.26 -8.52
N HIS A 143 -22.99 28.03 -7.68
CA HIS A 143 -21.63 28.51 -7.96
C HIS A 143 -20.59 27.39 -7.93
N PHE A 144 -20.76 26.39 -7.07
CA PHE A 144 -19.90 25.21 -7.01
C PHE A 144 -19.97 24.42 -8.31
N LEU A 145 -21.17 24.13 -8.79
CA LEU A 145 -21.37 23.44 -10.05
C LEU A 145 -20.76 24.24 -11.21
N ARG A 146 -20.97 25.56 -11.27
CA ARG A 146 -20.41 26.40 -12.33
C ARG A 146 -18.87 26.36 -12.37
N ASN A 147 -18.21 26.38 -11.22
CA ASN A 147 -16.75 26.41 -11.13
C ASN A 147 -16.11 25.03 -11.33
N VAL A 148 -16.79 23.95 -10.95
CA VAL A 148 -16.23 22.57 -11.01
C VAL A 148 -16.56 21.86 -12.32
N SER A 149 -17.72 22.10 -12.94
CA SER A 149 -18.15 21.37 -14.15
C SER A 149 -17.79 22.03 -15.49
N GLY A 150 -17.11 23.19 -15.48
CA GLY A 150 -16.66 23.83 -16.72
C GLY A 150 -17.76 24.14 -17.73
N GLY A 151 -18.99 24.44 -17.26
CA GLY A 151 -20.11 24.85 -18.11
C GLY A 151 -20.67 23.77 -19.06
N LEU A 152 -20.19 22.52 -18.99
CA LEU A 152 -20.56 21.46 -19.93
C LEU A 152 -21.86 20.72 -19.57
N LEU A 153 -22.31 20.83 -18.33
CA LEU A 153 -23.63 20.36 -17.89
C LEU A 153 -24.46 21.61 -17.61
N GLY A 154 -25.52 21.82 -18.40
CA GLY A 154 -26.44 22.94 -18.24
C GLY A 154 -26.78 23.15 -16.77
N THR A 155 -26.74 24.40 -16.31
CA THR A 155 -27.06 24.73 -14.92
C THR A 155 -28.39 24.08 -14.56
N PRO A 156 -28.46 23.24 -13.51
CA PRO A 156 -29.72 22.68 -13.08
C PRO A 156 -30.70 23.83 -12.84
N ASP A 157 -31.98 23.56 -13.13
CA ASP A 157 -33.09 24.51 -13.10
C ASP A 157 -33.39 24.95 -11.66
N LEU A 158 -32.42 25.63 -11.05
CA LEU A 158 -32.52 26.27 -9.76
C LEU A 158 -33.11 27.66 -9.98
N PRO A 159 -34.06 28.10 -9.13
CA PRO A 159 -34.64 29.43 -9.22
C PRO A 159 -33.52 30.46 -9.26
N ARG A 160 -33.58 31.35 -10.25
CA ARG A 160 -32.62 32.46 -10.34
C ARG A 160 -32.75 33.28 -9.05
N PRO A 161 -31.63 33.65 -8.41
CA PRO A 161 -31.71 34.56 -7.28
C PRO A 161 -32.39 35.86 -7.75
N PRO A 162 -33.09 36.57 -6.87
CA PRO A 162 -33.93 37.72 -7.26
C PRO A 162 -33.15 38.88 -7.92
N TRP A 163 -31.82 38.84 -7.90
CA TRP A 163 -30.93 39.82 -8.51
C TRP A 163 -30.34 39.41 -9.89
N GLY A 164 -30.75 38.27 -10.45
CA GLY A 164 -30.41 37.85 -11.83
C GLY A 164 -29.11 37.07 -11.96
#